data_AF-A0A8B9G862-F1
#
_entry.id   AF-A0A8B9G862-F1
#
_cell.length_a   1.000
_cell.length_b   1.000
_cell.length_c   1.000
_cell.angle_alpha   90.00
_cell.angle_beta   90.00
_cell.angle_gamma   90.00
#
_symmetry.space_group_name_H-M   'P 1'
#
loop_
_entity.id
_entity.type
_entity.pdbx_description
1 polymer ?
#
loop_
_entity_poly.entity_id
_entity_poly.type
_entity_poly.pdbx_seq_one_letter_code
_entity_poly.pdbx_strand_id
1 'polypeptide(L)'
;MSIKVPRQRGTPSGLGKREGECVAGQRASTRSLRPTQSQFANDMGLARLRSSTLGSTGVDVPTATEVNITDTKVQKVPLSLKGPLGNGFSALLLGRTSVTLQGLFVLPAVIDADFEGQIQAMAWTLSPPVTVPAGERICQLVLFHAHTVNAPSEENRRRGTGGFGPTGK
;
A
#
# COMPACT_ATOMS: atom_id res chain seq x y z
N MET A 1 -9.61 -15.39 3.23
CA MET A 1 -9.37 -16.58 2.39
C MET A 1 -7.92 -16.51 1.95
N SER A 2 -7.17 -17.62 1.94
CA SER A 2 -5.73 -17.59 1.67
C SER A 2 -5.44 -17.65 0.17
N ILE A 3 -4.45 -16.87 -0.29
CA ILE A 3 -3.84 -17.03 -1.62
C ILE A 3 -3.34 -18.48 -1.73
N LYS A 4 -3.77 -19.19 -2.77
CA LYS A 4 -3.43 -20.61 -2.96
C LYS A 4 -2.13 -20.68 -3.76
N VAL A 5 -1.00 -20.70 -3.05
CA VAL A 5 0.33 -20.96 -3.64
C VAL A 5 0.88 -22.27 -3.07
N PRO A 6 1.54 -23.14 -3.86
CA PRO A 6 2.18 -24.35 -3.35
C PRO A 6 3.16 -24.04 -2.22
N ARG A 7 2.96 -24.67 -1.05
CA ARG A 7 3.80 -24.50 0.14
C ARG A 7 5.14 -25.21 0.01
N GLN A 8 6.23 -24.54 0.36
CA GLN A 8 7.45 -25.20 0.84
C GLN A 8 7.43 -25.32 2.37
N ARG A 9 7.86 -26.49 2.89
CA ARG A 9 7.83 -26.85 4.32
C ARG A 9 9.00 -26.21 5.06
N GLY A 10 8.70 -25.45 6.12
CA GLY A 10 9.67 -24.96 7.11
C GLY A 10 9.08 -25.02 8.52
N THR A 11 9.86 -25.52 9.47
CA THR A 11 9.52 -25.79 10.88
C THR A 11 9.67 -24.54 11.77
N PRO A 12 8.97 -24.44 12.92
CA PRO A 12 9.01 -23.27 13.80
C PRO A 12 9.87 -23.47 15.06
N SER A 13 10.36 -22.38 15.68
CA SER A 13 10.01 -21.95 17.06
C SER A 13 11.12 -21.17 17.79
N GLY A 14 10.71 -20.21 18.63
CA GLY A 14 11.54 -19.66 19.73
C GLY A 14 11.33 -18.18 20.05
N LEU A 15 10.29 -17.83 20.81
CA LEU A 15 10.10 -16.52 21.45
C LEU A 15 10.41 -16.62 22.96
N GLY A 16 11.25 -15.72 23.48
CA GLY A 16 11.45 -15.49 24.91
C GLY A 16 10.91 -14.12 25.32
N LYS A 17 9.99 -14.09 26.30
CA LYS A 17 9.45 -12.89 26.97
C LYS A 17 10.36 -12.48 28.13
N ARG A 18 10.49 -11.17 28.43
CA ARG A 18 10.56 -10.62 29.80
C ARG A 18 9.93 -9.24 29.87
N GLU A 19 9.15 -9.04 30.93
CA GLU A 19 8.45 -7.83 31.34
C GLU A 19 9.37 -6.92 32.15
N GLY A 20 9.09 -5.62 32.15
CA GLY A 20 9.76 -4.61 32.96
C GLY A 20 8.88 -3.37 33.10
N GLU A 21 8.23 -3.28 34.25
CA GLU A 21 7.39 -2.16 34.69
C GLU A 21 8.28 -1.06 35.30
N CYS A 22 8.01 0.22 35.02
CA CYS A 22 8.58 1.35 35.77
C CYS A 22 7.59 2.52 35.76
N VAL A 23 7.19 2.94 36.97
CA VAL A 23 6.27 4.04 37.27
C VAL A 23 7.08 5.23 37.77
N ALA A 24 6.84 6.44 37.23
CA ALA A 24 6.75 7.70 38.00
C ALA A 24 6.65 8.94 37.09
N GLY A 25 5.81 9.90 37.52
CA GLY A 25 6.14 11.34 37.40
C GLY A 25 5.28 12.17 36.44
N GLN A 26 4.20 12.74 36.96
CA GLN A 26 3.48 13.85 36.33
C GLN A 26 4.32 15.14 36.34
N ARG A 27 4.32 15.90 35.24
CA ARG A 27 4.41 17.37 35.25
C ARG A 27 3.80 17.94 33.96
N ALA A 28 2.81 18.81 34.15
CA ALA A 28 2.10 19.50 33.08
C ALA A 28 3.04 20.47 32.35
N SER A 29 3.10 20.36 31.03
CA SER A 29 3.70 21.34 30.13
C SER A 29 2.74 21.53 28.96
N THR A 30 2.26 22.76 28.81
CA THR A 30 1.38 23.23 27.73
C THR A 30 2.08 23.07 26.39
N ARG A 31 1.88 21.91 25.75
CA ARG A 31 2.42 21.57 24.44
C ARG A 31 1.39 21.94 23.39
N SER A 32 1.69 22.98 22.60
CA SER A 32 1.01 23.31 21.34
C SER A 32 0.70 22.02 20.58
N LEU A 33 -0.58 21.67 20.51
CA LEU A 33 -1.05 20.42 19.90
C LEU A 33 -0.79 20.51 18.41
N ARG A 34 0.30 19.87 17.95
CA ARG A 34 0.39 19.46 16.55
C ARG A 34 -0.76 18.47 16.31
N PRO A 35 -1.54 18.60 15.24
CA PRO A 35 -2.61 17.66 14.97
C PRO A 35 -1.98 16.27 14.87
N THR A 36 -2.49 15.32 15.65
CA THR A 36 -2.13 13.91 15.53
C THR A 36 -2.54 13.44 14.14
N GLN A 37 -1.75 12.54 13.54
CA GLN A 37 -1.95 11.97 12.18
C GLN A 37 -3.35 11.35 11.94
N SER A 38 -4.19 11.27 12.99
CA SER A 38 -5.56 10.76 12.97
C SER A 38 -6.61 11.70 12.33
N GLN A 39 -6.32 12.97 12.05
CA GLN A 39 -7.36 13.93 11.62
C GLN A 39 -7.37 14.25 10.11
N PHE A 40 -6.55 13.60 9.28
CA PHE A 40 -6.35 13.98 7.87
C PHE A 40 -6.97 13.02 6.83
N ALA A 41 -7.87 12.10 7.24
CA ALA A 41 -8.38 11.05 6.36
C ALA A 41 -9.88 11.20 6.02
N ASN A 42 -10.39 12.42 5.85
CA ASN A 42 -11.81 12.66 5.53
C ASN A 42 -12.09 12.92 4.04
N ASP A 43 -11.32 12.31 3.14
CA ASP A 43 -11.70 12.13 1.74
C ASP A 43 -11.90 10.64 1.43
N MET A 44 -13.04 10.31 0.81
CA MET A 44 -13.79 9.04 0.91
C MET A 44 -13.05 7.72 0.58
N GLY A 45 -11.84 7.76 0.01
CA GLY A 45 -11.11 6.56 -0.42
C GLY A 45 -10.27 5.88 0.68
N LEU A 46 -9.43 6.65 1.38
CA LEU A 46 -8.48 6.12 2.38
C LEU A 46 -9.13 5.88 3.75
N ALA A 47 -10.19 6.62 4.08
CA ALA A 47 -10.88 6.57 5.38
C ALA A 47 -11.37 5.17 5.78
N ARG A 48 -11.68 4.33 4.78
CA ARG A 48 -12.20 2.97 4.96
C ARG A 48 -11.11 1.91 5.12
N LEU A 49 -9.87 2.26 4.85
CA LEU A 49 -8.75 1.34 4.94
C LEU A 49 -8.16 1.38 6.34
N ARG A 50 -7.81 0.20 6.86
CA ARG A 50 -7.26 0.07 8.21
C ARG A 50 -5.78 -0.27 8.13
N SER A 51 -4.98 0.42 8.92
CA SER A 51 -3.61 0.01 9.18
C SER A 51 -3.60 -1.32 9.96
N SER A 52 -2.55 -2.12 9.79
CA SER A 52 -2.44 -3.39 10.50
C SER A 52 -2.20 -3.20 12.01
N THR A 53 -1.51 -2.12 12.39
CA THR A 53 -1.24 -1.72 13.77
C THR A 53 -1.25 -0.19 13.89
N LEU A 54 -1.30 0.32 15.12
CA LEU A 54 -1.19 1.76 15.41
C LEU A 54 0.14 2.38 14.94
N GLY A 55 1.21 1.58 14.82
CA GLY A 55 2.52 2.02 14.32
C GLY A 55 2.80 1.65 12.87
N SER A 56 1.82 1.11 12.14
CA SER A 56 2.01 0.71 10.74
C SER A 56 2.02 1.94 9.83
N THR A 57 3.12 2.12 9.10
CA THR A 57 3.25 3.16 8.08
C THR A 57 2.42 2.85 6.82
N GLY A 58 2.25 1.56 6.52
CA GLY A 58 1.53 1.08 5.35
C GLY A 58 0.04 0.82 5.63
N VAL A 59 -0.79 1.19 4.66
CA VAL A 59 -2.23 0.89 4.64
C VAL A 59 -2.49 -0.19 3.60
N ASP A 60 -2.97 -1.36 4.04
CA ASP A 60 -3.28 -2.46 3.11
C ASP A 60 -4.50 -2.10 2.24
N VAL A 61 -4.41 -2.35 0.94
CA VAL A 61 -5.53 -2.13 0.01
C VAL A 61 -6.00 -3.48 -0.57
N PRO A 62 -7.30 -3.81 -0.47
CA PRO A 62 -7.80 -5.04 -1.05
C PRO A 62 -7.87 -4.96 -2.58
N THR A 63 -7.65 -6.09 -3.25
CA THR A 63 -7.89 -6.27 -4.68
C THR A 63 -9.37 -6.06 -5.02
N ALA A 64 -9.66 -5.45 -6.17
CA ALA A 64 -11.02 -5.21 -6.61
C ALA A 64 -11.67 -6.45 -7.23
N THR A 65 -10.89 -7.24 -7.97
CA THR A 65 -11.36 -8.40 -8.71
C THR A 65 -10.39 -9.56 -8.54
N GLU A 66 -10.87 -10.77 -8.80
CA GLU A 66 -9.99 -11.93 -8.91
C GLU A 66 -9.10 -11.81 -10.15
N VAL A 67 -7.84 -12.21 -10.04
CA VAL A 67 -6.87 -12.23 -11.13
C VAL A 67 -6.11 -13.55 -11.12
N ASN A 68 -6.03 -14.20 -12.28
CA ASN A 68 -5.26 -15.42 -12.48
C ASN A 68 -3.94 -15.09 -13.18
N ILE A 69 -2.83 -15.31 -12.48
CA ILE A 69 -1.47 -15.14 -13.02
C ILE A 69 -1.04 -16.51 -13.55
N THR A 70 -1.09 -16.65 -14.87
CA THR A 70 -0.87 -17.94 -15.58
C THR A 70 0.53 -18.09 -16.15
N ASP A 71 1.30 -17.02 -16.22
CA ASP A 71 2.68 -17.00 -16.71
C ASP A 71 3.59 -16.20 -15.77
N THR A 72 4.87 -16.11 -16.12
CA THR A 72 5.89 -15.38 -15.35
C THR A 72 5.94 -13.89 -15.71
N LYS A 73 5.03 -13.39 -16.57
CA LYS A 73 4.99 -11.97 -16.93
C LYS A 73 4.36 -11.16 -15.82
N VAL A 74 4.65 -9.87 -15.81
CA VAL A 74 4.02 -8.92 -14.90
C VAL A 74 2.56 -8.74 -15.31
N GLN A 75 1.66 -8.99 -14.36
CA GLN A 75 0.22 -8.82 -14.51
C GLN A 75 -0.24 -7.63 -13.67
N LYS A 76 -1.23 -6.89 -14.18
CA LYS A 76 -1.86 -5.81 -13.42
C LYS A 76 -2.99 -6.39 -12.58
N VAL A 77 -2.96 -6.12 -11.28
CA VAL A 77 -3.99 -6.53 -10.32
C VAL A 77 -4.72 -5.28 -9.86
N PRO A 78 -5.98 -5.06 -10.29
CA PRO A 78 -6.74 -3.89 -9.90
C PRO A 78 -7.01 -3.88 -8.39
N LEU A 79 -6.80 -2.73 -7.76
CA LEU A 79 -7.13 -2.51 -6.36
C LEU A 79 -8.51 -1.85 -6.22
N SER A 80 -9.12 -2.01 -5.06
CA SER A 80 -10.42 -1.41 -4.71
C SER A 80 -10.38 0.11 -4.51
N LEU A 81 -9.19 0.71 -4.53
CA LEU A 81 -8.98 2.14 -4.40
C LEU A 81 -8.83 2.82 -5.77
N LYS A 82 -9.54 3.92 -5.95
CA LYS A 82 -9.35 4.86 -7.05
C LYS A 82 -8.74 6.14 -6.50
N GLY A 83 -7.85 6.76 -7.27
CA GLY A 83 -7.37 8.09 -6.94
C GLY A 83 -8.40 9.19 -7.29
N PRO A 84 -8.12 10.45 -6.95
CA PRO A 84 -6.94 10.89 -6.20
C PRO A 84 -6.97 10.41 -4.74
N LEU A 85 -5.80 10.33 -4.10
CA LEU A 85 -5.69 9.90 -2.70
C LEU A 85 -6.23 10.94 -1.70
N GLY A 86 -6.38 12.18 -2.15
CA GLY A 86 -6.83 13.31 -1.33
C GLY A 86 -5.68 14.04 -0.64
N ASN A 87 -5.95 15.27 -0.20
CA ASN A 87 -5.07 16.09 0.65
C ASN A 87 -3.62 16.27 0.16
N GLY A 88 -3.38 16.19 -1.16
CA GLY A 88 -2.05 16.34 -1.75
C GLY A 88 -1.08 15.19 -1.40
N PHE A 89 -1.60 14.02 -1.03
CA PHE A 89 -0.78 12.84 -0.78
C PHE A 89 -0.48 12.09 -2.07
N SER A 90 0.79 11.72 -2.24
CA SER A 90 1.21 10.62 -3.10
C SER A 90 1.38 9.34 -2.26
N ALA A 91 1.52 8.19 -2.92
CA ALA A 91 1.78 6.93 -2.23
C ALA A 91 2.87 6.11 -2.90
N LEU A 92 3.61 5.35 -2.09
CA LEU A 92 4.43 4.25 -2.54
C LEU A 92 3.67 2.95 -2.34
N LEU A 93 3.36 2.26 -3.43
CA LEU A 93 2.76 0.93 -3.42
C LEU A 93 3.87 -0.11 -3.24
N LEU A 94 3.75 -0.95 -2.22
CA LEU A 94 4.71 -2.00 -1.88
C LEU A 94 4.00 -3.34 -1.68
N GLY A 95 4.66 -4.44 -2.04
CA GLY A 95 4.22 -5.78 -1.68
C GLY A 95 4.21 -5.99 -0.17
N ARG A 96 3.29 -6.81 0.32
CA ARG A 96 3.32 -7.27 1.71
C ARG A 96 4.32 -8.41 1.84
N THR A 97 5.17 -8.35 2.86
CA THR A 97 6.17 -9.40 3.11
C THR A 97 5.56 -10.79 3.19
N SER A 98 4.38 -10.93 3.82
CA SER A 98 3.67 -12.21 3.91
C SER A 98 3.26 -12.78 2.55
N VAL A 99 3.01 -11.93 1.56
CA VAL A 99 2.60 -12.30 0.19
C VAL A 99 3.83 -12.64 -0.64
N THR A 100 4.91 -11.86 -0.47
CA THR A 100 6.22 -12.17 -1.07
C THR A 100 6.77 -13.52 -0.60
N LEU A 101 6.64 -13.84 0.69
CA LEU A 101 7.04 -15.15 1.22
C LEU A 101 6.20 -16.31 0.68
N GLN A 102 5.00 -16.02 0.17
CA GLN A 102 4.17 -17.01 -0.52
C GLN A 102 4.55 -17.15 -2.01
N GLY A 103 5.54 -16.42 -2.52
CA GLY A 103 5.98 -16.52 -3.92
C GLY A 103 5.24 -15.60 -4.90
N LEU A 104 4.44 -14.65 -4.40
CA LEU A 104 3.83 -13.59 -5.21
C LEU A 104 4.54 -12.26 -4.95
N PHE A 105 5.17 -11.71 -5.99
CA PHE A 105 5.96 -10.49 -5.90
C PHE A 105 5.14 -9.32 -6.45
N VAL A 106 5.06 -8.23 -5.69
CA VAL A 106 4.47 -6.96 -6.15
C VAL A 106 5.61 -5.97 -6.40
N LEU A 107 5.68 -5.43 -7.61
CA LEU A 107 6.66 -4.43 -7.98
C LEU A 107 6.33 -3.08 -7.31
N PRO A 108 7.31 -2.41 -6.71
CA PRO A 108 7.13 -1.06 -6.19
C PRO A 108 6.64 -0.09 -7.26
N ALA A 109 5.71 0.80 -6.90
CA ALA A 109 5.19 1.83 -7.80
C ALA A 109 4.84 3.12 -7.06
N VAL A 110 5.02 4.26 -7.72
CA VAL A 110 4.58 5.57 -7.22
C VAL A 110 3.18 5.87 -7.73
N ILE A 111 2.30 6.27 -6.82
CA ILE A 111 0.97 6.80 -7.09
C ILE A 111 1.03 8.31 -6.88
N ASP A 112 0.84 9.06 -7.94
CA ASP A 112 0.86 10.51 -7.87
C ASP A 112 -0.42 11.05 -7.24
N ALA A 113 -0.31 12.19 -6.55
CA ALA A 113 -1.43 12.82 -5.86
C ALA A 113 -2.58 13.23 -6.80
N ASP A 114 -2.28 13.48 -8.08
CA ASP A 114 -3.23 13.87 -9.12
C ASP A 114 -3.62 12.71 -10.05
N PHE A 115 -3.28 11.46 -9.68
CA PHE A 115 -3.76 10.28 -10.40
C PHE A 115 -5.24 10.04 -10.07
N GLU A 116 -6.10 10.03 -11.09
CA GLU A 116 -7.56 9.90 -10.94
C GLU A 116 -8.09 8.49 -11.32
N GLY A 117 -7.17 7.59 -11.73
CA GLY A 117 -7.52 6.25 -12.20
C GLY A 117 -7.71 5.23 -11.08
N GLN A 118 -8.08 4.01 -11.50
CA GLN A 118 -8.01 2.84 -10.61
C GLN A 118 -6.55 2.49 -10.33
N ILE A 119 -6.20 2.39 -9.06
CA ILE A 119 -4.84 1.98 -8.66
C ILE A 119 -4.68 0.50 -8.96
N GLN A 120 -3.55 0.12 -9.53
CA GLN A 120 -3.24 -1.26 -9.88
C GLN A 120 -1.90 -1.66 -9.27
N ALA A 121 -1.85 -2.83 -8.65
CA ALA A 121 -0.59 -3.45 -8.27
C ALA A 121 -0.02 -4.19 -9.50
N MET A 122 1.29 -4.07 -9.72
CA MET A 122 1.99 -4.88 -10.73
C MET A 122 2.55 -6.11 -10.04
N ALA A 123 2.01 -7.28 -10.33
CA ALA A 123 2.35 -8.52 -9.65
C ALA A 123 2.89 -9.59 -10.61
N TRP A 124 3.83 -10.40 -10.14
CA TRP A 124 4.38 -11.52 -10.89
C TRP A 124 4.78 -12.66 -9.95
N THR A 125 4.96 -13.86 -10.51
CA THR A 125 5.40 -15.04 -9.77
C THR A 125 6.35 -15.88 -10.61
N LEU A 126 7.26 -16.59 -9.96
CA LEU A 126 8.15 -17.59 -10.58
C LEU A 126 7.48 -18.97 -10.73
N SER A 127 6.33 -19.19 -10.07
CA SER A 127 5.67 -20.51 -10.03
C SER A 127 4.18 -20.39 -10.37
N PRO A 128 3.83 -19.99 -11.61
CA PRO A 128 2.45 -19.99 -12.04
C PRO A 128 1.89 -21.43 -12.13
N PRO A 129 0.56 -21.62 -12.01
CA PRO A 129 -0.46 -20.58 -11.87
C PRO A 129 -0.65 -20.12 -10.41
N VAL A 130 -0.93 -18.83 -10.23
CA VAL A 130 -1.35 -18.25 -8.93
C VAL A 130 -2.65 -17.47 -9.12
N THR A 131 -3.66 -17.78 -8.31
CA THR A 131 -4.91 -17.02 -8.24
C THR A 131 -4.84 -16.02 -7.10
N VAL A 132 -5.07 -14.75 -7.42
CA VAL A 132 -5.26 -13.67 -6.46
C VAL A 132 -6.75 -13.39 -6.33
N PRO A 133 -7.41 -13.78 -5.22
CA PRO A 133 -8.85 -13.56 -5.04
C PRO A 133 -9.21 -12.07 -4.96
N ALA A 134 -10.47 -11.74 -5.26
CA ALA A 134 -11.02 -10.42 -4.94
C ALA A 134 -11.04 -10.19 -3.42
N GLY A 135 -10.79 -8.95 -2.98
CA GLY A 135 -10.73 -8.59 -1.56
C GLY A 135 -9.43 -8.98 -0.83
N GLU A 136 -8.49 -9.62 -1.52
CA GLU A 136 -7.20 -10.01 -0.95
C GLU A 136 -6.28 -8.79 -0.78
N ARG A 137 -5.54 -8.74 0.33
CA ARG A 137 -4.59 -7.65 0.57
C ARG A 137 -3.21 -8.11 0.13
N ILE A 138 -2.83 -7.84 -1.12
CA ILE A 138 -1.52 -8.24 -1.66
C ILE A 138 -0.43 -7.18 -1.50
N CYS A 139 -0.84 -5.93 -1.32
CA CYS A 139 0.04 -4.78 -1.25
C CYS A 139 -0.44 -3.79 -0.18
N GLN A 140 0.43 -2.83 0.13
CA GLN A 140 0.19 -1.74 1.06
C GLN A 140 0.65 -0.42 0.43
N LEU A 141 -0.02 0.66 0.79
CA LEU A 141 0.34 2.02 0.40
C LEU A 141 1.03 2.74 1.56
N VAL A 142 2.19 3.32 1.30
CA VAL A 142 2.89 4.23 2.22
C VAL A 142 2.68 5.65 1.72
N LEU A 143 1.91 6.44 2.47
CA LEU A 143 1.55 7.81 2.08
C LEU A 143 2.67 8.80 2.40
N PHE A 144 2.86 9.78 1.53
CA PHE A 144 3.76 10.90 1.74
C PHE A 144 3.22 12.15 1.03
N HIS A 145 3.50 13.34 1.56
CA HIS A 145 3.09 14.57 0.90
C HIS A 145 3.82 14.74 -0.43
N ALA A 146 3.07 15.03 -1.49
CA ALA A 146 3.64 15.41 -2.76
C ALA A 146 4.37 16.75 -2.60
N HIS A 147 5.69 16.75 -2.74
CA HIS A 147 6.47 17.98 -2.83
C HIS A 147 6.65 18.33 -4.31
N THR A 148 5.90 19.31 -4.79
CA THR A 148 6.19 19.95 -6.08
C THR A 148 7.42 20.84 -5.88
N VAL A 149 8.54 20.45 -6.47
CA VAL A 149 9.63 21.39 -6.71
C VAL A 149 9.10 22.34 -7.78
N ASN A 150 8.92 23.62 -7.43
CA ASN A 150 8.42 24.64 -8.36
C ASN A 150 9.33 24.72 -9.58
N ALA A 151 8.98 24.02 -10.66
CA ALA A 151 9.58 24.23 -11.97
C ALA A 151 8.95 25.51 -12.55
N PRO A 152 9.75 26.52 -12.93
CA PRO A 152 9.21 27.69 -13.59
C PRO A 152 8.66 27.26 -14.97
N SER A 153 7.39 27.61 -15.21
CA SER A 153 6.74 27.67 -16.53
C SER A 153 6.59 26.38 -17.34
N GLU A 154 6.06 25.31 -16.77
CA GLU A 154 5.35 24.30 -17.56
C GLU A 154 3.90 24.25 -17.07
N GLU A 155 2.98 24.49 -17.99
CA GLU A 155 1.52 24.44 -17.84
C GLU A 155 1.07 23.25 -16.97
N ASN A 156 0.15 23.46 -16.03
CA ASN A 156 -0.37 22.50 -15.04
C ASN A 156 -0.88 21.18 -15.66
N ARG A 157 0.03 20.31 -16.11
CA ARG A 157 -0.32 19.06 -16.78
C ARG A 157 -0.63 18.02 -15.74
N ARG A 158 -1.92 17.76 -15.52
CA ARG A 158 -2.39 16.70 -14.64
C ARG A 158 -2.12 15.34 -15.26
N ARG A 159 -1.77 14.36 -14.43
CA ARG A 159 -1.62 12.98 -14.85
C ARG A 159 -2.95 12.37 -15.32
N GLY A 160 -4.05 12.72 -14.67
CA GLY A 160 -5.38 12.20 -14.98
C GLY A 160 -5.47 10.68 -14.75
N THR A 161 -6.13 9.96 -15.66
CA THR A 161 -6.31 8.49 -15.54
C THR A 161 -5.20 7.67 -16.19
N GLY A 162 -4.26 8.32 -16.88
CA GLY A 162 -3.17 7.68 -17.61
C GLY A 162 -2.07 7.15 -16.67
N GLY A 163 -2.22 5.91 -16.21
CA GLY A 163 -1.23 5.23 -15.37
C GLY A 163 -1.14 3.73 -15.66
N PHE A 164 -0.01 3.12 -15.34
CA PHE A 164 0.24 1.68 -15.42
C PHE A 164 0.21 1.03 -16.82
N GLY A 165 0.10 1.77 -17.93
CA GLY A 165 0.22 1.25 -19.30
C GLY A 165 1.62 1.45 -19.90
N PRO A 166 1.99 0.73 -20.99
CA PRO A 166 3.15 1.11 -21.78
C PRO A 166 2.93 2.53 -22.28
N THR A 167 3.78 3.45 -21.83
CA THR A 167 3.88 4.79 -22.40
C THR A 167 4.42 4.64 -23.82
N GLY A 168 3.52 4.64 -24.80
CA GLY A 168 3.89 4.65 -26.21
C GLY A 168 4.49 3.33 -26.73
N LYS A 169 4.39 3.15 -28.04
CA LYS A 169 5.31 2.28 -28.79
C LYS A 169 6.65 2.98 -28.94
#